data_AF-A0A2W4K2B1-F1
#
_entry.id   AF-A0A2W4K2B1-F1
#
_cell.length_a   1.000
_cell.length_b   1.000
_cell.length_c   1.000
_cell.angle_alpha   90.00
_cell.angle_beta   90.00
_cell.angle_gamma   90.00
#
_symmetry.space_group_name_H-M   'P 1'
#
loop_
_entity.id
_entity.type
_entity.pdbx_description
1 polymer ?
#
loop_
_entity_poly.entity_id
_entity_poly.type
_entity_poly.pdbx_seq_one_letter_code
_entity_poly.pdbx_strand_id
1 'polypeptide(L)' 'MIKNDREQKKLTQEQVAAGAGVGWRHYQRIEAGEVNPTLCTFLNIANIVSSSPQEMLSQLLQEVDNNI' A
#
# COMPACT_ATOMS: atom_id res chain seq x y z
N MET A 1 -5.81 2.67 4.28
CA MET A 1 -4.53 3.43 4.24
C MET A 1 -3.94 3.62 2.83
N ILE A 2 -3.40 2.59 2.14
CA ILE A 2 -2.58 2.71 0.90
C ILE A 2 -3.13 3.66 -0.16
N LYS A 3 -4.44 3.57 -0.45
CA LYS A 3 -5.10 4.40 -1.46
C LYS A 3 -5.00 5.90 -1.15
N ASN A 4 -5.20 6.28 0.11
CA ASN A 4 -5.21 7.68 0.53
C ASN A 4 -3.80 8.29 0.36
N ASP A 5 -2.76 7.57 0.77
CA ASP A 5 -1.37 8.02 0.66
C ASP A 5 -0.96 8.17 -0.82
N ARG A 6 -1.37 7.21 -1.67
CA ARG A 6 -1.17 7.30 -3.12
C ARG A 6 -1.83 8.56 -3.69
N GLU A 7 -3.09 8.83 -3.33
CA GLU A 7 -3.85 9.98 -3.84
C GLU A 7 -3.27 11.31 -3.36
N GLN A 8 -2.80 11.39 -2.11
CA GLN A 8 -2.08 12.55 -1.60
C GLN A 8 -0.79 12.85 -2.38
N LYS A 9 -0.06 11.81 -2.79
CA LYS A 9 1.11 11.93 -3.67
C LYS A 9 0.76 12.11 -5.16
N LYS A 10 -0.52 12.14 -5.52
CA LYS A 10 -1.03 12.28 -6.90
C LYS A 10 -0.49 11.20 -7.86
N LEU A 11 -0.26 10.00 -7.35
CA LEU A 11 0.21 8.86 -8.14
C LEU A 11 -0.97 8.07 -8.70
N THR A 12 -0.86 7.56 -9.93
CA THR A 12 -1.81 6.58 -10.46
C THR A 12 -1.53 5.19 -9.92
N GLN A 13 -2.50 4.30 -10.02
CA GLN A 13 -2.33 2.90 -9.61
C GLN A 13 -1.23 2.21 -10.45
N GLU A 14 -1.13 2.53 -11.74
CA GLU A 14 -0.12 2.01 -12.66
C GLU A 14 1.29 2.44 -12.26
N GLN A 15 1.46 3.69 -11.83
CA GLN A 15 2.76 4.21 -11.38
C GLN A 15 3.26 3.47 -10.13
N VAL A 16 2.38 3.26 -9.15
CA VAL A 16 2.76 2.52 -7.93
C VAL A 16 3.00 1.04 -8.24
N ALA A 17 2.12 0.42 -9.04
CA ALA A 17 2.28 -0.99 -9.41
C ALA A 17 3.61 -1.24 -10.14
N ALA A 18 3.95 -0.39 -11.11
CA ALA A 18 5.22 -0.47 -11.83
C ALA A 18 6.42 -0.28 -10.90
N GLY A 19 6.38 0.73 -10.01
CA GLY A 19 7.46 0.96 -9.05
C GLY A 19 7.61 -0.17 -8.02
N ALA A 20 6.51 -0.78 -7.61
CA ALA A 20 6.50 -1.87 -6.63
C ALA A 20 6.81 -3.25 -7.24
N GLY A 21 6.95 -3.33 -8.57
CA GLY A 21 7.21 -4.59 -9.28
C GLY A 21 6.01 -5.55 -9.27
N VAL A 22 4.78 -5.01 -9.26
CA VAL A 22 3.54 -5.81 -9.25
C VAL A 22 2.65 -5.49 -10.44
N GLY A 23 1.79 -6.44 -10.82
CA GLY A 23 0.78 -6.19 -11.85
C GLY A 23 -0.25 -5.15 -11.38
N TRP A 24 -0.64 -4.22 -12.27
CA TRP A 24 -1.64 -3.18 -11.96
C TRP A 24 -2.95 -3.73 -11.37
N ARG A 25 -3.51 -4.80 -11.95
CA ARG A 25 -4.72 -5.47 -11.42
C ARG A 25 -4.51 -6.02 -10.02
N HIS A 26 -3.31 -6.50 -9.70
CA HIS A 26 -3.01 -7.01 -8.36
C HIS A 26 -2.96 -5.85 -7.35
N TYR A 27 -2.30 -4.75 -7.72
CA TYR A 27 -2.29 -3.52 -6.92
C TYR A 27 -3.69 -2.96 -6.67
N GLN A 28 -4.54 -2.91 -7.69
CA GLN A 28 -5.93 -2.47 -7.56
C GLN A 28 -6.70 -3.28 -6.49
N ARG A 29 -6.52 -4.61 -6.49
CA ARG A 29 -7.17 -5.51 -5.51
C ARG A 29 -6.60 -5.35 -4.10
N ILE A 30 -5.32 -5.01 -3.97
CA ILE A 30 -4.70 -4.64 -2.69
C ILE A 30 -5.37 -3.39 -2.13
N GLU A 31 -5.53 -2.33 -2.94
CA GLU A 31 -6.21 -1.10 -2.48
C GLU A 31 -7.68 -1.32 -2.12
N ALA A 32 -8.35 -2.26 -2.79
CA ALA A 32 -9.72 -2.64 -2.50
C ALA A 32 -9.86 -3.53 -1.24
N GLY A 33 -8.75 -3.98 -0.65
CA GLY A 33 -8.76 -4.90 0.50
C GLY A 33 -9.16 -6.33 0.15
N GLU A 34 -9.22 -6.68 -1.15
CA GLU A 34 -9.61 -8.02 -1.61
C GLU A 34 -8.50 -9.06 -1.46
N VAL A 35 -7.25 -8.62 -1.42
CA VAL A 35 -6.08 -9.48 -1.27
C VAL A 35 -5.06 -8.83 -0.33
N ASN A 36 -4.44 -9.65 0.51
CA ASN A 36 -3.34 -9.22 1.35
C ASN A 36 -2.00 -9.33 0.59
N PRO A 37 -1.23 -8.25 0.47
CA PRO A 37 0.11 -8.32 -0.12
C PRO A 37 1.08 -9.08 0.81
N THR A 38 2.18 -9.57 0.25
CA THR A 38 3.31 -10.02 1.06
C THR A 38 3.96 -8.83 1.79
N LEU A 39 4.72 -9.09 2.85
CA LEU A 39 5.47 -8.03 3.54
C LEU A 39 6.43 -7.30 2.59
N CYS A 40 7.11 -8.02 1.69
CA CYS A 40 8.00 -7.41 0.70
C CYS A 40 7.24 -6.49 -0.27
N THR A 41 6.10 -6.95 -0.77
CA THR A 41 5.23 -6.14 -1.64
C THR A 41 4.71 -4.90 -0.91
N PHE A 42 4.29 -5.06 0.35
CA PHE A 42 3.85 -3.95 1.18
C PHE A 42 4.96 -2.91 1.36
N LEU A 43 6.18 -3.34 1.71
CA LEU A 43 7.32 -2.43 1.89
C LEU A 43 7.68 -1.70 0.59
N ASN A 44 7.63 -2.38 -0.56
CA ASN A 44 7.86 -1.75 -1.86
C ASN A 44 6.81 -0.68 -2.16
N ILE A 45 5.53 -0.96 -1.90
CA ILE A 45 4.45 0.02 -2.05
C ILE A 45 4.67 1.19 -1.08
N ALA A 46 4.98 0.91 0.19
CA ALA A 46 5.19 1.91 1.23
C ALA A 46 6.33 2.86 0.89
N ASN A 47 7.44 2.36 0.33
CA ASN A 47 8.55 3.20 -0.12
C ASN A 47 8.15 4.20 -1.22
N ILE A 48 7.09 3.91 -1.98
CA ILE A 48 6.60 4.77 -3.07
C ILE A 48 5.55 5.73 -2.54
N VAL A 49 4.55 5.22 -1.81
CA VAL A 49 3.36 6.00 -1.43
C VAL A 49 3.50 6.73 -0.10
N SER A 50 4.39 6.28 0.80
CA SER A 50 4.60 6.91 2.11
C SER A 50 5.88 7.75 2.15
N SER A 51 5.92 8.72 3.07
CA SER A 51 7.15 9.44 3.44
C SER A 51 7.99 8.64 4.44
N SER A 52 7.39 7.64 5.11
CA SER A 52 8.01 6.75 6.09
C SER A 52 7.32 5.37 6.08
N PRO A 53 7.98 4.31 5.59
CA PRO A 53 7.45 2.94 5.66
C PRO A 53 7.14 2.47 7.09
N GLN A 54 7.88 2.96 8.08
CA GLN A 54 7.69 2.64 9.50
C GLN A 54 6.36 3.19 10.04
N GLU A 55 6.02 4.43 9.67
CA GLU A 55 4.72 5.02 10.05
C GLU A 55 3.57 4.25 9.43
N MET A 56 3.71 3.88 8.15
CA MET A 56 2.70 3.10 7.44
C MET A 56 2.50 1.70 8.05
N LEU A 57 3.59 1.04 8.47
CA LEU A 57 3.50 -0.23 9.20
C LEU A 57 2.81 -0.07 10.56
N SER A 58 3.10 1.02 11.27
CA SER A 58 2.48 1.30 12.58
C SER A 58 0.98 1.51 12.46
N GLN A 59 0.53 2.22 11.42
CA GLN A 59 -0.90 2.40 11.12
C GLN A 59 -1.58 1.08 10.77
N LEU A 60 -0.92 0.21 9.99
CA LEU A 60 -1.44 -1.13 9.69
C LEU A 60 -1.65 -1.97 10.95
N LEU A 61 -0.70 -1.95 11.89
CA LEU A 61 -0.81 -2.69 13.15
C LEU A 61 -1.97 -2.17 14.00
N GLN A 62 -2.16 -0.85 14.06
CA GLN A 62 -3.32 -0.25 14.72
C GLN A 62 -4.65 -0.64 14.05
N GLU A 63 -4.70 -0.68 12.72
CA GLU A 63 -5.89 -1.15 11.98
C GLU A 63 -6.20 -2.63 12.30
N VAL A 64 -5.19 -3.47 12.47
CA VAL A 64 -5.37 -4.87 12.88
C VAL A 64 -5.91 -4.96 14.31
N ASP A 65 -5.31 -4.24 15.25
CA ASP A 65 -5.74 -4.23 16.65
C ASP A 65 -7.19 -3.72 16.82
N ASN A 66 -7.62 -2.77 15.99
CA ASN A 66 -8.98 -2.21 16.03
C ASN A 66 -10.05 -3.11 15.37
N ASN A 67 -9.65 -4.14 14.62
CA ASN A 67 -10.56 -5.06 13.93
C ASN A 67 -10.64 -6.44 14.62
N ILE A 68 -10.04 -6.58 15.81
CA ILE A 68 -10.09 -7.79 16.66
C ILE A 68 -10.96 -7.52 17.89
#